data_AF-B4VZR8-F1
#
_entry.id   AF-B4VZR8-F1
#
_cell.length_a   1.000
_cell.length_b   1.000
_cell.length_c   1.000
_cell.angle_alpha   90.00
_cell.angle_beta   90.00
_cell.angle_gamma   90.00
#
_symmetry.space_group_name_H-M   'P 1'
#
loop_
_entity.id
_entity.type
_entity.pdbx_description
1 polymer ?
#
loop_
_entity_poly.entity_id
_entity_poly.type
_entity_poly.pdbx_seq_one_letter_code
_entity_poly.pdbx_strand_id
1 'polypeptide(L)' 'MLHFQDGGLPVQVVLLPDGASSNCPLTIKSGHSFVLEVGWLVEPNLRQRLIRRYSDRGSWVSLTLVREQRIKRSG' A
#
# COMPACT_ATOMS: atom_id res chain seq x y z
N MET A 1 -9.04 -5.62 -9.32
CA MET A 1 -8.92 -4.38 -8.53
C MET A 1 -9.82 -4.51 -7.32
N LEU A 2 -9.37 -4.07 -6.14
CA LEU A 2 -10.12 -4.10 -4.90
C LEU A 2 -10.40 -2.66 -4.46
N HIS A 3 -11.60 -2.38 -3.96
CA HIS A 3 -11.98 -1.07 -3.43
C HIS A 3 -12.33 -1.18 -1.96
N PHE A 4 -11.77 -0.27 -1.16
CA PHE A 4 -12.04 -0.17 0.27
C PHE A 4 -12.61 1.22 0.53
N GLN A 5 -13.86 1.27 0.98
CA GLN A 5 -14.60 2.53 1.19
C GLN A 5 -14.68 2.92 2.66
N ASP A 6 -14.29 2.03 3.56
CA ASP A 6 -14.34 2.26 5.00
C ASP A 6 -13.24 3.24 5.43
N GLY A 7 -13.63 4.37 6.02
CA GLY A 7 -12.73 5.38 6.57
C GLY A 7 -12.79 6.75 5.86
N GLY A 8 -11.96 7.69 6.33
CA GLY A 8 -11.95 9.08 5.85
C GLY A 8 -11.40 9.28 4.43
N LEU A 9 -10.61 8.33 3.92
CA LEU A 9 -10.18 8.27 2.52
C LEU A 9 -10.36 6.86 1.97
N PRO A 10 -11.32 6.66 1.06
CA PRO A 10 -11.42 5.43 0.27
C PRO A 10 -10.13 5.16 -0.51
N VAL A 11 -9.71 3.89 -0.55
CA VAL A 11 -8.50 3.44 -1.25
C VAL A 11 -8.82 2.33 -2.26
N GLN A 12 -7.95 2.17 -3.23
CA GLN A 12 -7.97 1.09 -4.21
C GLN A 12 -6.67 0.30 -4.17
N VAL A 13 -6.79 -1.02 -4.36
CA VAL A 13 -5.65 -1.92 -4.58
C VAL A 13 -5.76 -2.50 -5.98
N VAL A 14 -4.79 -2.17 -6.83
CA VAL A 14 -4.64 -2.73 -8.17
C VAL A 14 -3.59 -3.84 -8.11
N LEU A 15 -3.97 -5.03 -8.55
CA LEU A 15 -3.03 -6.13 -8.78
C LEU A 15 -2.46 -5.96 -10.18
N LEU A 16 -1.13 -5.96 -10.28
CA LEU A 16 -0.38 -5.75 -11.51
C LEU A 16 0.32 -7.05 -11.90
N PRO A 17 0.80 -7.16 -13.16
CA PRO A 17 1.66 -8.26 -13.57
C PRO A 17 2.89 -8.42 -12.66
N ASP A 18 3.52 -9.58 -12.73
CA ASP A 18 4.77 -9.91 -12.01
C ASP A 18 4.68 -9.79 -10.47
N GLY A 19 3.52 -10.10 -9.91
CA GLY A 19 3.31 -10.09 -8.45
C GLY A 19 3.34 -8.69 -7.83
N ALA A 20 3.28 -7.64 -8.65
CA ALA A 20 3.23 -6.27 -8.19
C ALA A 20 1.81 -5.86 -7.76
N SER A 21 1.72 -4.88 -6.86
CA SER A 21 0.47 -4.29 -6.41
C SER A 21 0.64 -2.80 -6.16
N SER A 22 -0.39 -2.00 -6.42
CA SER A 22 -0.43 -0.57 -6.07
C SER A 22 -1.64 -0.30 -5.18
N ASN A 23 -1.41 0.31 -4.03
CA ASN A 23 -2.42 0.78 -3.09
C ASN A 23 -2.37 2.30 -2.99
N CYS A 24 -3.48 2.98 -3.33
CA CYS A 24 -3.57 4.43 -3.28
C CYS A 24 -5.00 4.91 -3.01
N PRO A 25 -5.18 6.15 -2.50
CA PRO A 25 -6.50 6.76 -2.39
C PRO A 25 -7.19 6.86 -3.76
N LEU A 26 -8.52 6.70 -3.78
CA LEU A 26 -9.33 6.98 -4.97
C LEU A 26 -9.26 8.46 -5.37
N THR A 27 -9.14 9.34 -4.38
CA THR A 27 -8.97 10.78 -4.57
C THR A 27 -8.17 11.35 -3.41
N ILE A 28 -7.16 12.16 -3.70
CA ILE A 28 -6.43 12.91 -2.68
C ILE A 28 -7.25 14.15 -2.32
N LYS A 29 -7.61 14.30 -1.05
CA LYS A 29 -8.39 15.43 -0.54
C LYS A 29 -7.50 16.32 0.33
N SER A 30 -7.63 17.64 0.15
CA SER A 30 -6.92 18.62 1.00
C SER A 30 -7.29 18.44 2.47
N GLY A 31 -6.34 18.64 3.38
CA GLY A 31 -6.56 18.51 4.82
C GLY A 31 -6.53 17.07 5.34
N HIS A 32 -6.17 16.10 4.49
CA HIS A 32 -6.05 14.70 4.90
C HIS A 32 -4.67 14.14 4.60
N SER A 33 -4.05 13.52 5.61
CA SER A 33 -2.86 12.70 5.40
C SER A 33 -3.21 11.46 4.60
N PHE A 34 -2.30 11.02 3.73
CA PHE A 34 -2.50 9.83 2.92
C PHE A 34 -1.19 9.06 2.72
N VAL A 35 -1.31 7.86 2.19
CA VAL A 35 -0.17 7.00 1.83
C VAL A 35 -0.27 6.58 0.37
N LEU A 36 0.88 6.43 -0.27
CA LEU A 36 1.02 5.70 -1.53
C LEU A 36 1.86 4.46 -1.24
N GLU A 37 1.37 3.30 -1.65
CA GLU A 37 2.02 2.04 -1.38
C GLU A 37 2.18 1.24 -2.67
N VAL A 38 3.38 0.71 -2.88
CA VAL A 38 3.66 -0.30 -3.90
C VAL A 38 4.14 -1.56 -3.21
N GLY A 39 3.67 -2.71 -3.68
CA GLY A 39 4.07 -4.02 -3.18
C GLY A 39 4.61 -4.88 -4.31
N TRP A 40 5.57 -5.74 -4.00
CA TRP A 40 6.11 -6.71 -4.94
C TRP A 40 6.32 -8.05 -4.24
N LEU A 41 5.72 -9.10 -4.79
CA LEU A 41 5.99 -10.48 -4.41
C LEU A 41 7.27 -10.94 -5.13
N VAL A 42 8.42 -10.65 -4.52
CA VAL A 42 9.75 -10.91 -5.09
C VAL A 42 10.00 -12.41 -5.24
N GLU A 43 9.49 -13.21 -4.30
CA GLU A 43 9.49 -14.67 -4.36
C GLU A 43 8.11 -15.18 -3.88
N PRO A 44 7.70 -16.43 -4.17
CA PRO A 44 6.39 -16.96 -3.78
C PRO A 44 6.03 -16.86 -2.29
N ASN A 45 7.02 -16.68 -1.42
CA ASN A 45 6.88 -16.51 0.03
C ASN A 45 7.52 -15.23 0.58
N LEU A 46 8.07 -14.34 -0.27
CA LEU A 46 8.71 -13.09 0.15
C LEU A 46 8.05 -11.91 -0.54
N ARG A 47 7.37 -11.08 0.25
CA ARG A 47 6.76 -9.84 -0.23
C ARG A 47 7.50 -8.64 0.35
N GLN A 48 7.71 -7.63 -0.48
CA GLN A 48 8.18 -6.33 -0.06
C GLN A 48 7.10 -5.29 -0.33
N ARG A 49 7.07 -4.25 0.50
CA ARG A 49 6.23 -3.08 0.30
C ARG A 49 6.96 -1.81 0.59
N LEU A 50 6.81 -0.84 -0.28
CA LEU A 50 7.28 0.53 -0.06
C LEU A 50 6.08 1.43 0.16
N ILE A 51 6.03 2.07 1.33
CA ILE A 51 4.91 2.93 1.74
C ILE A 51 5.46 4.34 1.93
N ARG A 52 5.03 5.27 1.09
CA ARG A 52 5.35 6.69 1.21
C ARG A 52 4.21 7.43 1.89
N ARG A 53 4.52 8.12 2.99
CA ARG A 53 3.53 8.86 3.77
C ARG A 53 3.59 10.36 3.46
N TYR A 54 2.43 10.95 3.28
CA TYR A 54 2.24 12.38 3.11
C TYR A 54 1.38 12.96 4.23
N SER A 55 1.69 14.20 4.64
CA SER A 55 0.90 14.96 5.60
C SER A 55 -0.43 15.43 5.01
N ASP A 56 -1.26 16.02 5.86
CA ASP A 56 -2.50 16.70 5.48
C ASP A 56 -2.29 17.93 4.58
N ARG A 57 -1.06 18.45 4.53
CA ARG A 57 -0.63 19.51 3.59
C ARG A 57 0.02 18.96 2.31
N GLY A 58 0.04 17.64 2.13
CA GLY A 58 0.67 16.99 0.99
C GLY A 58 2.20 17.00 1.03
N SER A 59 2.82 17.38 2.14
CA SER A 59 4.28 17.29 2.29
C SER A 59 4.71 15.84 2.48
N TRP A 60 5.85 15.44 1.92
CA TRP A 60 6.43 14.13 2.19
C TRP A 60 6.91 14.08 3.65
N VAL A 61 6.50 13.05 4.38
CA VAL A 61 6.83 12.87 5.80
C VAL A 61 7.85 11.75 6.00
N SER A 62 7.62 10.58 5.39
CA SER A 62 8.46 9.42 5.60
C SER A 62 8.33 8.37 4.49
N LEU A 63 9.21 7.39 4.52
CA LEU A 63 9.19 6.21 3.66
C LEU A 63 9.46 4.96 4.51
N THR A 64 8.57 3.99 4.42
CA THR A 64 8.68 2.71 5.15
C THR A 64 8.86 1.58 4.15
N LEU A 65 9.90 0.76 4.33
CA LEU A 65 10.07 -0.51 3.63
C LEU A 65 9.65 -1.65 4.57
N VAL A 66 8.62 -2.40 4.18
CA VAL A 66 8.19 -3.62 4.87
C VAL A 66 8.70 -4.82 4.08
N ARG A 67 9.29 -5.80 4.77
CA ARG A 67 9.68 -7.10 4.21
C ARG A 67 8.97 -8.19 5.00
N GLU A 68 8.17 -8.99 4.31
CA GLU A 68 7.21 -9.91 4.91
C GLU A 68 7.44 -11.31 4.32
N GLN A 69 7.50 -12.33 5.18
CA GLN A 69 7.56 -13.72 4.75
C GLN A 69 6.25 -14.43 5.06
N ARG A 70 5.77 -15.24 4.10
CA ARG A 70 4.59 -16.07 4.30
C ARG A 70 4.90 -17.19 5.30
N ILE A 71 4.19 -17.20 6.42
CA ILE A 71 4.27 -18.27 7.42
C ILE A 71 3.57 -19.51 6.87
N LYS A 72 4.21 -20.68 6.96
CA LYS A 72 3.55 -21.97 6.68
C LYS A 72 2.58 -22.27 7.81
N ARG A 73 1.33 -22.60 7.47
CA ARG A 73 0.35 -23.02 8.46
C ARG A 73 0.74 -24.40 8.98
N SER A 74 1.14 -24.50 10.25
CA SER A 74 1.29 -25.78 10.94
C SER A 74 -0.11 -26.34 11.18
N GLY A 75 -0.33 -27.61 10.81
CA GLY A 75 -1.55 -28.34 11.13
C GLY A 75 -1.66 -28.68 12.61
#